data_AF-A0AAJ1I5C4-F1
#
_entry.id   AF-A0AAJ1I5C4-F1
#
_cell.length_a   1.000
_cell.length_b   1.000
_cell.length_c   1.000
_cell.angle_alpha   90.00
_cell.angle_beta   90.00
_cell.angle_gamma   90.00
#
_symmetry.space_group_name_H-M   'P 1'
#
loop_
_entity.id
_entity.type
_entity.pdbx_description
1 polymer ?
#
loop_
_entity_poly.entity_id
_entity_poly.type
_entity_poly.pdbx_seq_one_letter_code
_entity_poly.pdbx_strand_id
1 'polypeptide(L)'
;MRQLAQHRIRLCVISIASLQFFDEPVSMSLSGGAHVAARFMLVSERFNGIRSCEELRFVMRGYDEGSEWPQNSGVSFTASVAEKAWICGFRLQDHADTLWTVLNRELPENYQGSIEFPMKTIAQVCRNILLRVGGGADWDYLCKESALRSIVAASGHKQLMALVGALAPRARLR
;
A
#
# COMPACT_ATOMS: atom_id res chain seq x y z
N MET A 1 -15.35 27.75 12.58
CA MET A 1 -15.67 26.78 13.66
C MET A 1 -17.04 26.98 14.30
N ARG A 2 -17.52 28.21 14.60
CA ARG A 2 -18.83 28.42 15.27
C ARG A 2 -20.06 27.87 14.53
N GLN A 3 -20.11 27.91 13.19
CA GLN A 3 -21.26 27.42 12.42
C GLN A 3 -21.39 25.89 12.38
N LEU A 4 -20.28 25.15 12.33
CA LEU A 4 -20.31 23.67 12.31
C LEU A 4 -20.74 23.10 13.68
N ALA A 5 -20.31 23.75 14.77
CA ALA A 5 -20.69 23.36 16.13
C ALA A 5 -22.20 23.53 16.38
N GLN A 6 -22.83 24.57 15.81
CA GLN A 6 -24.29 24.77 15.86
C GLN A 6 -25.06 23.61 15.20
N HIS A 7 -24.44 22.90 14.25
CA HIS A 7 -24.99 21.73 13.57
C HIS A 7 -24.50 20.40 14.18
N ARG A 8 -23.85 20.43 15.35
CA ARG A 8 -23.23 19.25 16.01
C ARG A 8 -22.21 18.50 15.15
N ILE A 9 -21.58 19.19 14.19
CA ILE A 9 -20.53 18.62 13.33
C ILE A 9 -19.17 18.84 14.00
N ARG A 10 -18.42 17.75 14.23
CA ARG A 10 -17.03 17.79 14.69
C ARG A 10 -16.10 17.72 13.49
N LEU A 11 -15.23 18.74 13.35
CA LEU A 11 -14.20 18.77 12.31
C LEU A 11 -12.90 18.17 12.86
N CYS A 12 -12.38 17.15 12.18
CA CYS A 12 -11.03 16.64 12.38
C CYS A 12 -10.22 16.91 11.11
N VAL A 13 -9.04 17.51 11.24
CA VAL A 13 -8.12 17.74 10.12
C VAL A 13 -6.96 16.77 10.27
N ILE A 14 -6.74 15.94 9.24
CA ILE A 14 -5.58 15.06 9.15
C ILE A 14 -4.70 15.59 8.02
N SER A 15 -3.52 16.09 8.38
CA SER A 15 -2.54 16.58 7.42
C SER A 15 -1.68 15.42 6.94
N ILE A 16 -1.53 15.26 5.62
CA ILE A 16 -0.65 14.27 5.00
C ILE A 16 0.48 15.04 4.31
N ALA A 17 1.72 14.75 4.69
CA ALA A 17 2.92 15.41 4.16
C ALA A 17 4.00 14.39 3.78
N SER A 18 4.86 14.73 2.82
CA SER A 18 6.02 13.92 2.47
C SER A 18 7.15 14.09 3.49
N LEU A 19 8.11 13.15 3.52
CA LEU A 19 9.20 13.13 4.50
C LEU A 19 10.06 14.41 4.54
N GLN A 20 10.05 15.20 3.46
CA GLN A 20 10.78 16.47 3.36
C GLN A 20 10.28 17.55 4.33
N PHE A 21 9.12 17.34 4.97
CA PHE A 21 8.50 18.29 5.90
C PHE A 21 8.77 18.00 7.39
N PHE A 22 9.46 16.90 7.74
CA PHE A 22 9.59 16.51 9.16
C PHE A 22 10.65 17.29 9.95
N ASP A 23 11.54 18.03 9.28
CA ASP A 23 12.43 19.01 9.95
C ASP A 23 11.75 20.37 10.17
N GLU A 24 10.58 20.59 9.57
CA GLU A 24 9.85 21.86 9.68
C GLU A 24 9.20 22.15 11.04
N PRO A 25 8.70 21.19 11.86
CA PRO A 25 8.06 21.53 13.14
C PRO A 25 9.02 22.25 14.10
N VAL A 26 10.30 21.87 14.10
CA VAL A 26 11.35 22.50 14.91
C VAL A 26 11.72 23.86 14.34
N SER A 27 11.98 23.93 13.03
CA SER A 27 12.25 25.18 12.30
C SER A 27 11.11 26.22 12.42
N MET A 28 9.86 25.76 12.35
CA MET A 28 8.65 26.58 12.38
C MET A 28 8.28 27.01 13.80
N SER A 29 8.63 26.20 14.81
CA SER A 29 8.58 26.62 16.22
C SER A 29 9.59 27.72 16.53
N LEU A 30 10.77 27.68 15.91
CA LEU A 30 11.84 28.67 16.10
C LEU A 30 11.61 29.98 15.32
N SER A 31 10.85 29.96 14.23
CA SER A 31 10.58 31.13 13.36
C SER A 31 9.27 31.88 13.63
N GLY A 32 8.59 31.59 14.75
CA GLY A 32 7.36 32.28 15.16
C GLY A 32 6.04 31.62 14.68
N GLY A 33 6.12 30.46 14.04
CA GLY A 33 4.98 29.63 13.61
C GLY A 33 4.55 28.56 14.64
N ALA A 34 5.01 28.64 15.89
CA ALA A 34 4.76 27.65 16.94
C ALA A 34 3.26 27.32 17.13
N HIS A 35 2.37 28.30 16.97
CA HIS A 35 0.92 28.10 17.06
C HIS A 35 0.30 27.31 15.89
N VAL A 36 0.99 27.23 14.74
CA VAL A 36 0.59 26.42 13.58
C VAL A 36 1.16 25.02 13.74
N ALA A 37 2.44 24.91 14.11
CA ALA A 37 3.09 23.62 14.40
C ALA A 37 2.33 22.86 15.50
N ALA A 38 1.99 23.54 16.60
CA ALA A 38 1.18 22.95 17.67
C ALA A 38 -0.22 22.53 17.20
N ARG A 39 -0.85 23.19 16.22
CA ARG A 39 -2.21 22.81 15.77
C ARG A 39 -2.22 21.63 14.79
N PHE A 40 -1.19 21.50 13.97
CA PHE A 40 -1.18 20.55 12.85
C PHE A 40 -0.13 19.45 12.95
N MET A 41 0.83 19.58 13.87
CA MET A 41 1.99 18.69 14.00
C MET A 41 2.18 18.20 15.45
N LEU A 42 1.17 18.35 16.32
CA LEU A 42 1.18 17.89 17.71
C LEU A 42 1.34 16.37 17.83
N VAL A 43 0.70 15.66 16.92
CA VAL A 43 0.78 14.20 16.78
C VAL A 43 1.09 13.91 15.33
N SER A 44 2.15 13.16 15.09
CA SER A 44 2.52 12.70 13.76
C SER A 44 2.66 11.20 13.81
N GLU A 45 2.05 10.51 12.84
CA GLU A 45 2.17 9.08 12.67
C GLU A 45 2.76 8.78 11.30
N ARG A 46 3.68 7.82 11.26
CA ARG A 46 4.32 7.43 10.00
C ARG A 46 3.33 6.61 9.18
N PHE A 47 3.14 7.01 7.92
CA PHE A 47 2.45 6.16 6.96
C PHE A 47 3.32 4.95 6.64
N ASN A 48 2.94 3.79 7.15
CA ASN A 48 3.67 2.56 6.90
C ASN A 48 3.18 1.91 5.60
N GLY A 49 4.09 1.26 4.88
CA GLY A 49 3.75 0.25 3.89
C GLY A 49 3.20 -1.03 4.53
N ILE A 50 3.15 -2.10 3.73
CA ILE A 50 2.66 -3.41 4.14
C ILE A 50 3.78 -4.20 4.82
N ARG A 51 3.58 -4.57 6.08
CA ARG A 51 4.58 -5.16 6.98
C ARG A 51 4.34 -6.62 7.30
N SER A 52 3.16 -7.15 6.97
CA SER A 52 2.85 -8.56 7.18
C SER A 52 2.02 -9.14 6.04
N CYS A 53 2.03 -10.47 5.94
CA CYS A 53 1.15 -11.19 5.03
C CYS A 53 -0.34 -10.95 5.33
N GLU A 54 -0.69 -10.72 6.61
CA GLU A 54 -2.06 -10.42 7.01
C GLU A 54 -2.50 -9.02 6.51
N GLU A 55 -1.64 -8.02 6.65
CA GLU A 55 -1.88 -6.68 6.09
C GLU A 55 -2.00 -6.75 4.56
N LEU A 56 -1.17 -7.57 3.88
CA LEU A 56 -1.26 -7.79 2.44
C LEU A 56 -2.61 -8.42 2.05
N ARG A 57 -3.02 -9.49 2.76
CA ARG A 57 -4.29 -10.16 2.53
C ARG A 57 -5.47 -9.21 2.72
N PHE A 58 -5.43 -8.39 3.76
CA PHE A 58 -6.44 -7.37 4.02
C PHE A 58 -6.57 -6.38 2.85
N VAL A 59 -5.45 -5.87 2.34
CA VAL A 59 -5.43 -4.98 1.18
C VAL A 59 -5.97 -5.68 -0.08
N MET A 60 -5.59 -6.93 -0.31
CA MET A 60 -6.05 -7.70 -1.47
C MET A 60 -7.55 -8.02 -1.39
N ARG A 61 -8.08 -8.32 -0.20
CA ARG A 61 -9.52 -8.46 0.07
C ARG A 61 -10.29 -7.19 -0.28
N GLY A 62 -9.66 -6.02 -0.16
CA GLY A 62 -10.26 -4.76 -0.60
C GLY A 62 -10.73 -4.77 -2.06
N TYR A 63 -10.05 -5.50 -2.95
CA TYR A 63 -10.48 -5.67 -4.35
C TYR A 63 -11.65 -6.64 -4.50
N ASP A 64 -11.70 -7.66 -3.64
CA ASP A 64 -12.70 -8.73 -3.68
C ASP A 64 -14.03 -8.34 -3.02
N GLU A 65 -13.99 -7.53 -1.94
CA GLU A 65 -15.14 -7.24 -1.07
C GLU A 65 -15.26 -5.76 -0.67
N GLY A 66 -14.15 -5.04 -0.59
CA GLY A 66 -14.11 -3.67 -0.03
C GLY A 66 -14.25 -2.54 -1.06
N SER A 67 -14.38 -2.87 -2.34
CA SER A 67 -14.46 -1.91 -3.44
C SER A 67 -15.49 -2.37 -4.44
N GLU A 68 -16.04 -1.42 -5.19
CA GLU A 68 -17.12 -1.65 -6.12
C GLU A 68 -16.83 -0.96 -7.45
N TRP A 69 -17.06 -1.66 -8.56
CA TRP A 69 -16.89 -1.11 -9.89
C TRP A 69 -17.82 -1.81 -10.90
N PRO A 70 -18.59 -1.06 -11.71
CA PRO A 70 -18.84 0.39 -11.64
C PRO A 70 -19.49 0.81 -10.33
N GLN A 71 -19.48 2.11 -10.03
CA GLN A 71 -20.06 2.64 -8.80
C GLN A 71 -21.58 2.39 -8.74
N ASN A 72 -22.07 1.97 -7.57
CA ASN A 72 -23.44 1.55 -7.25
C ASN A 72 -23.95 0.30 -8.00
N SER A 73 -23.05 -0.56 -8.48
CA SER A 73 -23.37 -1.86 -9.10
C SER A 73 -23.53 -3.01 -8.11
N GLY A 74 -23.00 -2.89 -6.89
CA GLY A 74 -22.84 -4.00 -5.95
C GLY A 74 -21.82 -5.07 -6.39
N VAL A 75 -21.07 -4.83 -7.48
CA VAL A 75 -20.08 -5.76 -8.04
C VAL A 75 -18.69 -5.35 -7.58
N SER A 76 -17.96 -6.29 -6.98
CA SER A 76 -16.60 -5.99 -6.51
C SER A 76 -15.64 -5.71 -7.66
N PHE A 77 -14.55 -5.00 -7.38
CA PHE A 77 -13.57 -4.66 -8.41
C PHE A 77 -13.00 -5.91 -9.10
N THR A 78 -12.62 -6.95 -8.32
CA THR A 78 -12.16 -8.22 -8.89
C THR A 78 -13.21 -8.87 -9.78
N ALA A 79 -14.47 -8.93 -9.32
CA ALA A 79 -15.58 -9.51 -10.09
C ALA A 79 -15.83 -8.76 -11.40
N SER A 80 -15.68 -7.43 -11.40
CA SER A 80 -15.90 -6.59 -12.58
C SER A 80 -14.82 -6.76 -13.65
N VAL A 81 -13.57 -6.93 -13.24
CA VAL A 81 -12.41 -7.02 -14.17
C VAL A 81 -12.18 -8.46 -14.63
N ALA A 82 -12.46 -9.44 -13.77
CA ALA A 82 -12.15 -10.85 -13.97
C ALA A 82 -13.39 -11.75 -13.77
N GLU A 83 -14.53 -11.35 -14.35
CA GLU A 83 -15.84 -11.98 -14.16
C GLU A 83 -15.81 -13.52 -14.27
N LYS A 84 -15.25 -14.04 -15.37
CA LYS A 84 -15.17 -15.49 -15.60
C LYS A 84 -14.39 -16.21 -14.49
N ALA A 85 -13.25 -15.65 -14.09
CA ALA A 85 -12.43 -16.22 -13.03
C ALA A 85 -13.14 -16.15 -11.67
N TRP A 86 -13.80 -15.02 -11.39
CA TRP A 86 -14.55 -14.80 -10.16
C TRP A 86 -15.68 -15.82 -9.98
N ILE A 87 -16.44 -16.09 -11.05
CA ILE A 87 -17.50 -17.11 -11.07
C ILE A 87 -16.92 -18.50 -10.80
N CYS A 88 -15.73 -18.79 -11.32
CA CYS A 88 -15.00 -20.03 -11.05
C CYS A 88 -14.27 -20.07 -9.70
N GLY A 89 -14.52 -19.10 -8.81
CA GLY A 89 -14.01 -19.10 -7.44
C GLY A 89 -12.72 -18.33 -7.21
N PHE A 90 -12.15 -17.65 -8.22
CA PHE A 90 -10.96 -16.83 -8.03
C PHE A 90 -11.23 -15.69 -7.04
N ARG A 91 -10.39 -15.57 -6.02
CA ARG A 91 -10.32 -14.41 -5.12
C ARG A 91 -8.89 -13.95 -5.07
N LEU A 92 -8.65 -12.65 -5.20
CA LEU A 92 -7.31 -12.13 -5.18
C LEU A 92 -6.64 -12.42 -3.82
N GLN A 93 -7.37 -12.22 -2.72
CA GLN A 93 -6.86 -12.40 -1.35
C GLN A 93 -6.29 -13.79 -1.06
N ASP A 94 -6.76 -14.84 -1.73
CA ASP A 94 -6.32 -16.23 -1.50
C ASP A 94 -4.87 -16.46 -1.91
N HIS A 95 -4.30 -15.55 -2.70
CA HIS A 95 -2.92 -15.61 -3.19
C HIS A 95 -1.95 -14.73 -2.40
N ALA A 96 -2.39 -14.17 -1.27
CA ALA A 96 -1.56 -13.27 -0.44
C ALA A 96 -0.31 -13.96 0.10
N ASP A 97 -0.38 -15.22 0.55
CA ASP A 97 0.77 -15.93 1.12
C ASP A 97 1.87 -16.17 0.08
N THR A 98 1.47 -16.60 -1.12
CA THR A 98 2.41 -16.82 -2.22
C THR A 98 3.03 -15.49 -2.66
N LEU A 99 2.23 -14.44 -2.81
CA LEU A 99 2.74 -13.11 -3.17
C LEU A 99 3.68 -12.55 -2.09
N TRP A 100 3.33 -12.69 -0.81
CA TRP A 100 4.19 -12.29 0.30
C TRP A 100 5.54 -12.99 0.24
N THR A 101 5.54 -14.30 0.01
CA THR A 101 6.77 -15.10 -0.13
C THR A 101 7.63 -14.59 -1.29
N VAL A 102 7.04 -14.33 -2.46
CA VAL A 102 7.75 -13.80 -3.63
C VAL A 102 8.33 -12.41 -3.36
N LEU A 103 7.55 -11.50 -2.78
CA LEU A 103 8.01 -10.14 -2.46
C LEU A 103 9.23 -10.14 -1.54
N ASN A 104 9.26 -11.05 -0.55
CA ASN A 104 10.39 -11.24 0.34
C ASN A 104 11.62 -11.83 -0.38
N ARG A 105 11.41 -12.80 -1.29
CA ARG A 105 12.51 -13.41 -2.07
C ARG A 105 13.10 -12.45 -3.11
N GLU A 106 12.30 -11.52 -3.62
CA GLU A 106 12.70 -10.54 -4.64
C GLU A 106 13.25 -9.22 -4.05
N LEU A 107 13.67 -9.23 -2.78
CA LEU A 107 14.42 -8.13 -2.20
C LEU A 107 15.80 -7.96 -2.88
N PRO A 108 16.40 -6.75 -2.84
CA PRO A 108 17.78 -6.54 -3.24
C PRO A 108 18.75 -7.46 -2.50
N GLU A 109 19.87 -7.80 -3.15
CA GLU A 109 20.95 -8.52 -2.47
C GLU A 109 21.44 -7.73 -1.26
N ASN A 110 21.64 -8.42 -0.13
CA ASN A 110 22.07 -7.81 1.14
C ASN A 110 21.13 -6.72 1.67
N TYR A 111 19.83 -6.76 1.36
CA TYR A 111 18.86 -5.79 1.87
C TYR A 111 18.90 -5.68 3.41
N GLN A 112 19.18 -4.47 3.92
CA GLN A 112 19.27 -4.16 5.35
C GLN A 112 18.09 -3.30 5.86
N GLY A 113 17.14 -2.97 4.99
CA GLY A 113 15.97 -2.16 5.37
C GLY A 113 14.91 -2.97 6.12
N SER A 114 13.88 -2.28 6.62
CA SER A 114 12.70 -2.96 7.18
C SER A 114 11.93 -3.71 6.09
N ILE A 115 11.34 -4.85 6.43
CA ILE A 115 10.39 -5.55 5.55
C ILE A 115 9.06 -4.80 5.62
N GLU A 116 8.96 -3.78 4.77
CA GLU A 116 7.82 -2.88 4.67
C GLU A 116 7.63 -2.54 3.18
N PHE A 117 6.63 -3.14 2.54
CA PHE A 117 6.44 -3.00 1.10
C PHE A 117 5.58 -1.78 0.77
N PRO A 118 6.05 -0.87 -0.10
CA PRO A 118 5.26 0.29 -0.51
C PRO A 118 3.96 -0.12 -1.19
N MET A 119 2.86 0.58 -0.86
CA MET A 119 1.55 0.33 -1.47
C MET A 119 1.59 0.42 -3.00
N LYS A 120 2.48 1.25 -3.58
CA LYS A 120 2.69 1.32 -5.02
C LYS A 120 3.06 -0.03 -5.63
N THR A 121 3.99 -0.78 -5.03
CA THR A 121 4.37 -2.13 -5.51
C THR A 121 3.15 -3.05 -5.47
N ILE A 122 2.46 -3.08 -4.34
CA ILE A 122 1.30 -3.97 -4.13
C ILE A 122 0.20 -3.66 -5.16
N ALA A 123 -0.14 -2.40 -5.36
CA ALA A 123 -1.13 -1.98 -6.34
C ALA A 123 -0.75 -2.36 -7.77
N GLN A 124 0.52 -2.19 -8.16
CA GLN A 124 0.99 -2.56 -9.50
C GLN A 124 0.95 -4.06 -9.74
N VAL A 125 1.35 -4.87 -8.75
CA VAL A 125 1.28 -6.33 -8.84
C VAL A 125 -0.17 -6.81 -8.92
N CYS A 126 -1.04 -6.33 -8.02
CA CYS A 126 -2.47 -6.67 -8.04
C CYS A 126 -3.11 -6.30 -9.38
N ARG A 127 -2.85 -5.08 -9.89
CA ARG A 127 -3.31 -4.64 -11.20
C ARG A 127 -2.86 -5.57 -12.32
N ASN A 128 -1.60 -6.00 -12.31
CA ASN A 128 -1.06 -6.87 -13.35
C ASN A 128 -1.71 -8.26 -13.33
N ILE A 129 -1.90 -8.83 -12.14
CA ILE A 129 -2.63 -10.09 -11.95
C ILE A 129 -4.05 -9.96 -12.50
N LEU A 130 -4.81 -8.97 -12.01
CA LEU A 130 -6.21 -8.77 -12.39
C LEU A 130 -6.39 -8.54 -13.89
N LEU A 131 -5.53 -7.74 -14.53
CA LEU A 131 -5.62 -7.51 -15.97
C LEU A 131 -5.31 -8.75 -16.80
N ARG A 132 -4.36 -9.59 -16.36
CA ARG A 132 -4.05 -10.85 -17.07
C ARG A 132 -5.15 -11.87 -16.90
N VAL A 133 -5.66 -12.03 -15.67
CA VAL A 133 -6.79 -12.93 -15.38
C VAL A 133 -8.06 -12.47 -16.11
N GLY A 134 -8.36 -11.16 -16.09
CA GLY A 134 -9.45 -10.57 -16.87
C GLY A 134 -9.28 -10.73 -18.39
N GLY A 135 -8.03 -10.74 -18.87
CA GLY A 135 -7.67 -11.10 -20.25
C GLY A 135 -7.79 -12.59 -20.59
N GLY A 136 -8.18 -13.45 -19.65
CA GLY A 136 -8.40 -14.88 -19.86
C GLY A 136 -7.20 -15.78 -19.54
N ALA A 137 -6.16 -15.26 -18.89
CA ALA A 137 -5.06 -16.10 -18.43
C ALA A 137 -5.49 -16.99 -17.23
N ASP A 138 -4.91 -18.18 -17.15
CA ASP A 138 -5.14 -19.12 -16.06
C ASP A 138 -4.55 -18.59 -14.74
N TRP A 139 -5.43 -18.33 -13.75
CA TRP A 139 -5.00 -17.82 -12.45
C TRP A 139 -4.28 -18.87 -11.61
N ASP A 140 -4.56 -20.16 -11.77
CA ASP A 140 -3.85 -21.21 -11.03
C ASP A 140 -2.37 -21.23 -11.43
N TYR A 141 -2.08 -20.97 -12.71
CA TYR A 141 -0.71 -20.78 -13.18
C TYR A 141 -0.13 -19.43 -12.77
N LEU A 142 -0.86 -18.33 -12.99
CA LEU A 142 -0.35 -16.98 -12.74
C LEU A 142 -0.02 -16.70 -11.27
N CYS A 143 -0.75 -17.33 -10.35
CA CYS A 143 -0.57 -17.15 -8.92
C CYS A 143 0.45 -18.14 -8.32
N LYS A 144 1.10 -18.98 -9.13
CA LYS A 144 2.30 -19.74 -8.71
C LYS A 144 3.50 -18.83 -8.57
N GLU A 145 4.44 -19.28 -7.73
CA GLU A 145 5.63 -18.50 -7.37
C GLU A 145 6.44 -18.04 -8.59
N SER A 146 6.64 -18.90 -9.58
CA SER A 146 7.43 -18.60 -10.79
C SER A 146 6.81 -17.48 -11.64
N ALA A 147 5.49 -17.51 -11.82
CA ALA A 147 4.76 -16.49 -12.57
C ALA A 147 4.69 -15.17 -11.78
N LEU A 148 4.37 -15.23 -10.48
CA LEU A 148 4.34 -14.06 -9.60
C LEU A 148 5.70 -13.36 -9.53
N ARG A 149 6.80 -14.11 -9.52
CA ARG A 149 8.16 -13.55 -9.56
C ARG A 149 8.37 -12.64 -10.77
N SER A 150 7.90 -13.06 -11.96
CA SER A 150 7.99 -12.22 -13.16
C SER A 150 7.14 -10.94 -13.05
N ILE A 151 5.97 -11.02 -12.42
CA ILE A 151 5.07 -9.89 -12.21
C ILE A 151 5.68 -8.90 -11.21
N VAL A 152 6.21 -9.41 -10.10
CA VAL A 152 6.88 -8.61 -9.07
C VAL A 152 8.12 -7.92 -9.66
N ALA A 153 8.95 -8.62 -10.43
CA ALA A 153 10.10 -8.02 -11.11
C ALA A 153 9.68 -6.88 -12.06
N ALA A 154 8.61 -7.07 -12.84
CA ALA A 154 8.09 -6.06 -13.75
C ALA A 154 7.47 -4.83 -13.04
N SER A 155 7.10 -4.95 -11.76
CA SER A 155 6.52 -3.84 -10.97
C SER A 155 7.54 -2.78 -10.54
N GLY A 156 8.84 -3.01 -10.76
CA GLY A 156 9.91 -2.16 -10.25
C GLY A 156 10.21 -2.37 -8.76
N HIS A 157 9.72 -3.47 -8.18
CA HIS A 157 9.86 -3.82 -6.76
C HIS A 157 11.30 -3.71 -6.29
N LYS A 158 12.23 -4.36 -6.98
CA LYS A 158 13.64 -4.42 -6.57
C LYS A 158 14.31 -3.04 -6.56
N GLN A 159 14.03 -2.21 -7.57
CA GLN A 159 14.52 -0.84 -7.65
C GLN A 159 13.96 0.03 -6.51
N LEU A 160 12.67 -0.10 -6.24
CA LEU A 160 12.02 0.66 -5.16
C LEU A 160 12.54 0.24 -3.79
N MET A 161 12.68 -1.06 -3.54
CA MET A 161 13.24 -1.58 -2.30
C MET A 161 14.73 -1.23 -2.15
N ALA A 162 15.50 -1.15 -3.23
CA ALA A 162 16.89 -0.68 -3.16
C ALA A 162 16.96 0.79 -2.69
N LEU A 163 16.05 1.65 -3.17
CA LEU A 163 15.95 3.04 -2.71
C LEU A 163 15.55 3.11 -1.23
N VAL A 164 14.56 2.30 -0.81
CA VAL A 164 14.14 2.23 0.61
C VAL A 164 15.29 1.76 1.49
N GLY A 165 16.02 0.72 1.08
CA GLY A 165 17.18 0.20 1.81
C GLY A 165 18.33 1.20 1.91
N ALA A 166 18.57 2.00 0.86
CA ALA A 166 19.60 3.05 0.86
C ALA A 166 19.23 4.24 1.75
N LEU A 167 17.94 4.54 1.89
CA LEU A 167 17.42 5.62 2.75
C LEU A 167 17.15 5.16 4.19
N ALA A 168 17.19 3.85 4.47
CA ALA A 168 17.06 3.34 5.82
C ALA A 168 18.18 3.95 6.68
N PRO A 169 17.86 4.51 7.85
CA PRO A 169 18.90 5.04 8.72
C PRO A 169 19.91 3.93 9.00
N ARG A 170 21.21 4.25 8.89
CA ARG A 170 22.31 3.39 9.36
C ARG A 170 22.24 3.30 10.90
N ALA A 171 21.15 2.74 11.42
CA ALA A 171 20.92 2.54 12.83
C ALA A 171 21.56 1.21 13.21
N ARG A 172 22.89 1.22 13.40
CA ARG A 172 23.66 0.31 14.26
C ARG A 172 25.14 0.64 14.18
N LEU A 173 25.55 1.66 14.92
CA LEU A 173 26.85 1.76 15.58
C LEU A 173 26.64 2.63 16.83
N ARG A 174 26.17 2.00 17.91
CA ARG A 174 26.42 2.36 19.31
C ARG A 174 25.91 1.23 20.19
#